data_AF-A0A954FGC3-F1
#
_entry.id   AF-A0A954FGC3-F1
#
_cell.length_a   1.000
_cell.length_b   1.000
_cell.length_c   1.000
_cell.angle_alpha   90.00
_cell.angle_beta   90.00
_cell.angle_gamma   90.00
#
_symmetry.space_group_name_H-M   'P 1'
#
loop_
_entity.id
_entity.type
_entity.pdbx_description
1 polymer ?
#
loop_
_entity_poly.entity_id
_entity_poly.type
_entity_poly.pdbx_seq_one_letter_code
_entity_poly.pdbx_strand_id
1 'polypeptide(L)'
;VTYSSINTNRWEPYGETVFGSRGTLIMKTEKEAMLFKEASPSTGGGGPEQRLHVINASDGSGVALDAYETSAPSAQASTAVLDKISRGYTEEMEHFCHCIRTENFKSAKEGGLRCNGEVAMADAIMAITANLAMKHQKRIVFKPEWFDVENDLVPETDPDVVG
;
A
#
# COMPACT_ATOMS: atom_id res chain seq x y z
N VAL A 1 6.65 -2.60 -9.89
CA VAL A 1 6.23 -3.00 -8.54
C VAL A 1 5.21 -4.09 -8.72
N THR A 2 5.41 -5.23 -8.07
CA THR A 2 4.49 -6.37 -8.15
C THR A 2 3.91 -6.58 -6.77
N TYR A 3 2.59 -6.45 -6.66
CA TYR A 3 1.87 -6.90 -5.48
C TYR A 3 1.75 -8.42 -5.55
N SER A 4 2.17 -9.13 -4.51
CA SER A 4 2.02 -10.58 -4.49
C SER A 4 1.60 -11.04 -3.09
N SER A 5 0.29 -11.31 -3.04
CA SER A 5 -0.41 -12.19 -2.11
C SER A 5 -0.85 -11.64 -0.76
N ILE A 6 -2.16 -11.83 -0.50
CA ILE A 6 -2.74 -11.99 0.82
C ILE A 6 -2.63 -13.49 1.15
N ASN A 7 -1.61 -13.88 1.91
CA ASN A 7 -1.44 -15.28 2.32
C ASN A 7 -2.37 -15.59 3.50
N THR A 8 -3.26 -16.58 3.40
CA THR A 8 -4.24 -16.91 4.46
C THR A 8 -4.10 -18.32 5.03
N ASN A 9 -3.02 -19.03 4.66
CA ASN A 9 -2.83 -20.40 5.15
C ASN A 9 -2.34 -20.40 6.62
N ARG A 10 -2.49 -21.53 7.32
CA ARG A 10 -2.11 -21.63 8.76
C ARG A 10 -0.61 -21.43 9.01
N TRP A 11 0.22 -21.67 8.00
CA TRP A 11 1.68 -21.67 8.12
C TRP A 11 2.26 -20.26 7.97
N GLU A 12 1.63 -19.44 7.15
CA GLU A 12 2.00 -18.06 6.89
C GLU A 12 0.88 -17.12 7.38
N PRO A 13 1.12 -16.33 8.43
CA PRO A 13 0.11 -15.42 8.93
C PRO A 13 -0.27 -14.37 7.87
N TYR A 14 -1.54 -13.92 7.92
CA TYR A 14 -2.06 -12.92 6.99
C TYR A 14 -1.19 -11.67 6.93
N GLY A 15 -1.13 -11.07 5.74
CA GLY A 15 -0.19 -10.01 5.44
C GLY A 15 -0.17 -9.69 3.96
N GLU A 16 0.64 -8.71 3.58
CA GLU A 16 0.86 -8.33 2.19
C GLU A 16 2.36 -8.25 1.90
N THR A 17 2.75 -8.60 0.68
CA THR A 17 4.11 -8.38 0.20
C THR A 17 4.11 -7.54 -1.07
N VAL A 18 4.88 -6.46 -1.04
CA VAL A 18 5.07 -5.52 -2.14
C VAL A 18 6.50 -5.64 -2.63
N PHE A 19 6.67 -6.20 -3.82
CA PHE A 19 7.97 -6.36 -4.46
C PHE A 19 8.29 -5.14 -5.33
N GLY A 20 9.36 -4.43 -5.00
CA GLY A 20 9.90 -3.32 -5.78
C GLY A 20 11.24 -3.69 -6.42
N SER A 21 11.69 -2.88 -7.39
CA SER A 21 13.01 -3.08 -8.00
C SER A 21 14.18 -2.60 -7.13
N ARG A 22 13.89 -1.90 -6.03
CA ARG A 22 14.90 -1.32 -5.11
C ARG A 22 14.65 -1.69 -3.65
N GLY A 23 13.51 -2.30 -3.35
CA GLY A 23 13.16 -2.75 -2.02
C GLY A 23 11.88 -3.56 -2.05
N THR A 24 11.75 -4.44 -1.06
CA THR A 24 10.60 -5.30 -0.86
C THR A 24 10.03 -5.03 0.53
N LEU A 25 8.74 -4.73 0.61
CA LEU A 25 8.01 -4.57 1.86
C LEU A 25 7.22 -5.84 2.14
N ILE A 26 7.40 -6.41 3.32
CA ILE A 26 6.57 -7.49 3.85
C ILE A 26 5.83 -6.95 5.07
N MET A 27 4.51 -6.86 4.97
CA MET A 27 3.62 -6.58 6.09
C MET A 27 3.08 -7.89 6.63
N LYS A 28 3.34 -8.15 7.91
CA LYS A 28 2.84 -9.34 8.60
C LYS A 28 1.83 -8.95 9.68
N THR A 29 0.70 -9.66 9.68
CA THR A 29 -0.47 -9.48 10.56
C THR A 29 -0.94 -8.04 10.70
N GLU A 30 -0.65 -7.20 9.70
CA GLU A 30 -0.88 -5.74 9.71
C GLU A 30 -0.18 -5.00 10.88
N LYS A 31 0.77 -5.65 11.56
CA LYS A 31 1.47 -5.14 12.75
C LYS A 31 2.95 -4.94 12.52
N GLU A 32 3.53 -5.82 11.71
CA GLU A 32 4.97 -5.88 11.53
C GLU A 32 5.31 -5.51 10.09
N ALA A 33 5.84 -4.29 9.90
CA ALA A 33 6.41 -3.84 8.64
C ALA A 33 7.89 -4.24 8.58
N MET A 34 8.25 -5.07 7.61
CA MET A 34 9.64 -5.46 7.34
C MET A 34 10.03 -4.98 5.96
N LEU A 35 11.01 -4.10 5.88
CA LEU A 35 11.51 -3.58 4.62
C LEU A 35 12.87 -4.21 4.31
N PHE A 36 13.04 -4.69 3.08
CA PHE A 36 14.26 -5.34 2.60
C PHE A 36 14.80 -4.58 1.39
N LYS A 37 16.13 -4.54 1.27
CA LYS A 37 16.80 -3.93 0.13
C LYS A 37 16.92 -4.93 -1.00
N GLU A 38 16.46 -4.55 -2.18
CA GLU A 38 16.67 -5.31 -3.41
C GLU A 38 17.93 -4.85 -4.12
N ALA A 39 18.57 -5.78 -4.84
CA ALA A 39 19.76 -5.46 -5.61
C ALA A 39 19.42 -4.45 -6.70
N SER A 40 20.24 -3.40 -6.83
CA SER A 40 20.02 -2.33 -7.79
C SER A 40 21.32 -1.99 -8.53
N PRO A 41 21.27 -1.70 -9.85
CA PRO A 41 22.44 -1.27 -10.61
C PRO A 41 23.16 -0.06 -10.02
N SER A 42 22.45 0.83 -9.32
CA SER A 42 23.00 2.06 -8.75
C SER A 42 23.51 1.94 -7.32
N THR A 43 23.03 0.96 -6.55
CA THR A 43 23.38 0.83 -5.12
C THR A 43 24.03 -0.50 -4.75
N GLY A 44 24.26 -1.37 -5.74
CA GLY A 44 24.93 -2.66 -5.55
C GLY A 44 24.02 -3.75 -4.96
N GLY A 45 24.62 -4.63 -4.15
CA GLY A 45 23.99 -5.82 -3.56
C GLY A 45 22.70 -5.54 -2.78
N GLY A 46 21.90 -6.59 -2.65
CA GLY A 46 20.60 -6.65 -1.99
C GLY A 46 20.27 -8.10 -1.67
N GLY A 47 19.28 -8.34 -0.81
CA GLY A 47 18.85 -9.68 -0.47
C GLY A 47 18.13 -9.77 0.88
N PRO A 48 17.67 -10.97 1.25
CA PRO A 48 16.89 -11.19 2.48
C PRO A 48 17.60 -10.78 3.77
N GLU A 49 18.93 -10.73 3.76
CA GLU A 49 19.76 -10.34 4.91
C GLU A 49 19.87 -8.82 5.09
N GLN A 50 19.60 -8.04 4.04
CA GLN A 50 19.69 -6.57 4.05
C GLN A 50 18.35 -5.94 4.42
N ARG A 51 18.08 -5.82 5.73
CA ARG A 51 16.91 -5.08 6.22
C ARG A 51 17.13 -3.57 6.15
N LEU A 52 16.10 -2.89 5.66
CA LEU A 52 16.00 -1.44 5.67
C LEU A 52 15.23 -1.00 6.92
N HIS A 53 15.80 -0.03 7.63
CA HIS A 53 15.22 0.55 8.82
C HIS A 53 14.79 1.99 8.53
N VAL A 54 13.57 2.32 8.95
CA VAL A 54 13.07 3.69 8.97
C VAL A 54 13.65 4.37 10.21
N ILE A 55 14.53 5.34 10.00
CA ILE A 55 15.03 6.23 11.05
C ILE A 55 14.24 7.54 11.00
N ASN A 56 13.61 7.89 12.12
CA ASN A 56 13.06 9.23 12.30
C ASN A 56 14.22 10.18 12.54
N ALA A 57 14.53 11.03 11.56
CA ALA A 57 15.52 12.08 11.73
C ALA A 57 15.01 13.08 12.78
N SER A 58 15.80 13.31 13.82
CA SER A 58 15.46 14.18 14.96
C SER A 58 15.43 15.68 14.59
N ASP A 59 15.83 16.03 13.37
CA ASP A 59 15.98 17.39 12.87
C ASP A 59 14.87 17.82 11.89
N GLY A 60 13.83 17.01 11.69
CA GLY A 60 12.73 17.32 10.79
C GLY A 60 13.08 17.18 9.30
N SER A 61 14.23 16.60 8.96
CA SER A 61 14.67 16.36 7.57
C SER A 61 13.92 15.23 6.83
N GLY A 62 12.88 14.66 7.46
CA GLY A 62 12.06 13.59 6.90
C GLY A 62 12.55 12.19 7.28
N VAL A 63 11.77 11.19 6.89
CA VAL A 63 12.08 9.78 7.15
C VAL A 63 13.24 9.35 6.25
N ALA A 64 14.35 8.90 6.86
CA ALA A 64 15.48 8.32 6.13
C ALA A 64 15.48 6.79 6.24
N LEU A 65 15.93 6.11 5.18
CA LEU A 65 16.07 4.65 5.12
C LEU A 65 17.54 4.28 5.29
N ASP A 66 17.86 3.53 6.33
CA ASP A 66 19.21 3.01 6.58
C ASP A 66 19.25 1.49 6.33
N ALA A 67 20.31 0.97 5.73
CA ALA A 67 20.46 -0.44 5.37
C ALA A 67 21.61 -1.05 6.18
N TYR A 68 21.36 -2.08 6.97
CA TYR A 68 22.41 -2.73 7.77
C TYR A 68 22.49 -4.24 7.52
N GLU A 69 23.74 -4.73 7.44
CA GLU A 69 24.12 -6.11 7.13
C GLU A 69 24.41 -6.90 8.42
N THR A 70 23.40 -7.26 9.22
CA THR A 70 23.62 -8.26 10.28
C THR A 70 22.40 -9.08 10.62
N SER A 71 22.59 -10.40 10.55
CA SER A 71 21.75 -11.48 11.08
C SER A 71 21.78 -11.61 12.62
N ALA A 72 21.99 -10.52 13.37
CA ALA A 72 22.01 -10.51 14.84
C ALA A 72 21.08 -9.41 15.38
N PRO A 73 20.25 -9.68 16.41
CA PRO A 73 19.20 -8.78 16.83
C PRO A 73 19.82 -7.58 17.55
N SER A 74 19.88 -6.43 16.89
CA SER A 74 19.94 -5.17 17.63
C SER A 74 18.60 -5.04 18.37
N ALA A 75 18.66 -4.97 19.69
CA ALA A 75 17.52 -4.97 20.61
C ALA A 75 16.62 -3.70 20.52
N GLN A 76 16.72 -2.97 19.41
CA GLN A 76 15.89 -1.84 18.99
C GLN A 76 15.62 -2.00 17.49
N ALA A 77 15.18 -3.20 17.08
CA ALA A 77 14.43 -3.33 15.84
C ALA A 77 13.14 -2.53 16.07
N SER A 78 13.12 -1.28 15.62
CA SER A 78 11.92 -0.49 15.48
C SER A 78 11.02 -1.17 14.45
N THR A 79 10.33 -2.23 14.88
CA THR A 79 8.92 -2.32 14.53
C THR A 79 8.39 -0.93 14.81
N ALA A 80 7.94 -0.22 13.77
CA ALA A 80 7.13 0.96 14.03
C ALA A 80 6.05 0.47 14.99
N VAL A 81 6.12 0.87 16.25
CA VAL A 81 5.09 0.55 17.22
C VAL A 81 3.92 1.42 16.76
N LEU A 82 3.15 0.86 15.82
CA LEU A 82 1.92 1.44 15.34
C LEU A 82 1.00 1.46 16.55
N ASP A 83 0.87 2.63 17.15
CA ASP A 83 0.04 2.85 18.32
C ASP A 83 -1.37 2.33 18.03
N LYS A 84 -1.92 1.54 18.96
CA LYS A 84 -3.19 0.79 18.84
C LYS A 84 -3.47 0.31 17.41
N ILE A 85 -2.72 -0.71 16.97
CA ILE A 85 -3.06 -1.43 15.73
C ILE A 85 -4.54 -1.85 15.81
N SER A 86 -5.35 -1.27 14.91
CA SER A 86 -6.71 -1.72 14.58
C SER A 86 -6.69 -3.25 14.43
N ARG A 87 -7.80 -3.93 14.72
CA ARG A 87 -7.88 -5.38 14.45
C ARG A 87 -7.86 -5.69 12.94
N GLY A 88 -7.62 -4.68 12.11
CA GLY A 88 -7.23 -4.82 10.72
C GLY A 88 -8.36 -5.39 9.90
N TYR A 89 -8.06 -6.38 9.07
CA TYR A 89 -9.06 -7.17 8.34
C TYR A 89 -10.17 -7.72 9.24
N THR A 90 -9.88 -8.02 10.52
CA THR A 90 -10.93 -8.51 11.41
C THR A 90 -11.96 -7.42 11.73
N GLU A 91 -11.51 -6.19 11.96
CA GLU A 91 -12.40 -5.05 12.18
C GLU A 91 -13.18 -4.71 10.92
N GLU A 92 -12.51 -4.75 9.75
CA GLU A 92 -13.16 -4.51 8.46
C GLU A 92 -14.25 -5.53 8.15
N MET A 93 -13.99 -6.82 8.40
CA MET A 93 -14.97 -7.89 8.16
C MET A 93 -16.15 -7.81 9.16
N GLU A 94 -15.88 -7.53 10.44
CA GLU A 94 -16.93 -7.31 11.45
C GLU A 94 -17.80 -6.11 11.08
N HIS A 95 -17.17 -5.03 10.62
CA HIS A 95 -17.84 -3.82 10.18
C HIS A 95 -18.67 -4.04 8.91
N PHE A 96 -18.16 -4.79 7.94
CA PHE A 96 -18.91 -5.19 6.74
C PHE A 96 -20.16 -6.01 7.11
N CYS A 97 -20.01 -7.03 7.96
CA CYS A 97 -21.13 -7.81 8.48
C CYS A 97 -22.13 -6.95 9.27
N HIS A 98 -21.65 -5.96 10.02
CA HIS A 98 -22.51 -4.99 10.71
C HIS A 98 -23.33 -4.17 9.71
N CYS A 99 -22.69 -3.58 8.69
CA CYS A 99 -23.35 -2.81 7.64
C CYS A 99 -24.42 -3.62 6.90
N ILE A 100 -24.17 -4.90 6.60
CA ILE A 100 -25.19 -5.79 6.02
C ILE A 100 -26.38 -5.95 6.96
N ARG A 101 -26.13 -6.21 8.24
CA ARG A 101 -27.18 -6.44 9.24
C ARG A 101 -28.01 -5.19 9.54
N THR A 102 -27.44 -4.00 9.42
CA THR A 102 -28.13 -2.72 9.67
C THR A 102 -28.56 -2.00 8.39
N GLU A 103 -28.33 -2.62 7.22
CA GLU A 103 -28.57 -2.04 5.89
C GLU A 103 -27.91 -0.67 5.69
N ASN A 104 -26.78 -0.42 6.36
CA ASN A 104 -26.04 0.84 6.23
C ASN A 104 -24.92 0.71 5.18
N PHE A 105 -25.29 0.85 3.91
CA PHE A 105 -24.37 0.80 2.77
C PHE A 105 -23.84 2.16 2.33
N LYS A 106 -24.06 3.20 3.15
CA LYS A 106 -23.61 4.55 2.85
C LYS A 106 -22.09 4.69 2.96
N SER A 107 -21.59 5.90 2.74
CA SER A 107 -20.15 6.20 2.88
C SER A 107 -19.66 6.02 4.33
N ALA A 108 -18.35 5.84 4.47
CA ALA A 108 -17.66 5.77 5.76
C ALA A 108 -17.96 6.97 6.67
N LYS A 109 -18.19 8.17 6.09
CA LYS A 109 -18.51 9.40 6.82
C LYS A 109 -19.86 9.32 7.54
N GLU A 110 -20.76 8.48 7.05
CA GLU A 110 -22.09 8.22 7.64
C GLU A 110 -22.09 6.93 8.48
N GLY A 111 -20.93 6.39 8.81
CA GLY A 111 -20.79 5.12 9.53
C GLY A 111 -21.21 3.89 8.71
N GLY A 112 -21.34 4.05 7.39
CA GLY A 112 -21.51 2.95 6.45
C GLY A 112 -20.17 2.39 5.98
N LEU A 113 -20.16 1.67 4.86
CA LEU A 113 -19.00 0.95 4.33
C LEU A 113 -17.74 1.84 4.23
N ARG A 114 -16.63 1.35 4.79
CA ARG A 114 -15.31 2.01 4.69
C ARG A 114 -14.75 1.96 3.27
N CYS A 115 -14.99 0.85 2.58
CA CYS A 115 -14.68 0.65 1.16
C CYS A 115 -16.00 0.48 0.39
N ASN A 116 -16.61 1.58 -0.03
CA ASN A 116 -17.80 1.61 -0.88
C ASN A 116 -17.41 1.70 -2.37
N GLY A 117 -18.39 1.65 -3.27
CA GLY A 117 -18.15 1.67 -4.71
C GLY A 117 -17.36 2.89 -5.19
N GLU A 118 -17.63 4.07 -4.64
CA GLU A 118 -16.90 5.31 -4.98
C GLU A 118 -15.42 5.24 -4.61
N VAL A 119 -15.10 4.75 -3.40
CA VAL A 119 -13.71 4.57 -2.94
C VAL A 119 -13.00 3.51 -3.79
N ALA A 120 -13.65 2.39 -4.05
CA ALA A 120 -13.10 1.32 -4.88
C ALA A 120 -12.84 1.79 -6.34
N MET A 121 -13.73 2.62 -6.89
CA MET A 121 -13.58 3.22 -8.21
C MET A 121 -12.36 4.16 -8.24
N ALA A 122 -12.19 5.00 -7.23
CA ALA A 122 -11.03 5.88 -7.11
C ALA A 122 -9.71 5.08 -7.09
N ASP A 123 -9.65 3.97 -6.35
CA ASP A 123 -8.48 3.09 -6.31
C ASP A 123 -8.21 2.43 -7.67
N ALA A 124 -9.26 1.99 -8.37
CA ALA A 124 -9.13 1.43 -9.72
C ALA A 124 -8.59 2.47 -10.72
N ILE A 125 -9.09 3.71 -10.68
CA ILE A 125 -8.60 4.82 -11.51
C ILE A 125 -7.13 5.09 -11.24
N MET A 126 -6.69 5.07 -9.98
CA MET A 126 -5.28 5.24 -9.63
C MET A 126 -4.41 4.12 -10.20
N ALA A 127 -4.84 2.86 -10.07
CA ALA A 127 -4.10 1.71 -10.60
C ALA A 127 -4.00 1.74 -12.14
N ILE A 128 -5.10 2.02 -12.82
CA ILE A 128 -5.16 2.14 -14.29
C ILE A 128 -4.27 3.31 -14.74
N THR A 129 -4.37 4.47 -14.10
CA THR A 129 -3.56 5.65 -14.44
C THR A 129 -2.08 5.40 -14.23
N ALA A 130 -1.68 4.67 -13.18
CA ALA A 130 -0.30 4.27 -12.97
C ALA A 130 0.21 3.36 -14.11
N ASN A 131 -0.61 2.41 -14.56
CA ASN A 131 -0.28 1.56 -15.71
C ASN A 131 -0.12 2.37 -17.00
N LEU A 132 -1.01 3.32 -17.26
CA LEU A 132 -0.92 4.23 -18.40
C LEU A 132 0.32 5.13 -18.33
N ALA A 133 0.63 5.67 -17.15
CA ALA A 133 1.82 6.49 -16.94
C ALA A 133 3.11 5.70 -17.23
N MET A 134 3.16 4.43 -16.81
CA MET A 134 4.28 3.53 -17.13
C MET A 134 4.36 3.23 -18.63
N LYS A 135 3.22 2.96 -19.28
CA LYS A 135 3.14 2.65 -20.72
C LYS A 135 3.57 3.84 -21.59
N HIS A 136 3.07 5.03 -21.28
CA HIS A 136 3.32 6.25 -22.06
C HIS A 136 4.54 7.03 -21.57
N GLN A 137 5.20 6.56 -20.50
CA GLN A 137 6.37 7.18 -19.88
C GLN A 137 6.18 8.68 -19.58
N LYS A 138 4.98 9.07 -19.19
CA LYS A 138 4.63 10.46 -18.91
C LYS A 138 3.94 10.61 -17.56
N ARG A 139 4.15 11.77 -16.95
CA ARG A 139 3.40 12.15 -15.76
C ARG A 139 1.97 12.46 -16.17
N ILE A 140 1.01 11.73 -15.60
CA ILE A 140 -0.42 11.99 -15.77
C ILE A 140 -0.92 12.75 -14.54
N VAL A 141 -1.64 13.84 -14.77
CA VAL A 141 -2.33 14.57 -13.69
C VAL A 141 -3.75 14.04 -13.62
N PHE A 142 -4.18 13.66 -12.41
CA PHE A 142 -5.54 13.23 -12.17
C PHE A 142 -6.53 14.36 -12.45
N LYS A 143 -7.58 14.03 -13.19
CA LYS A 143 -8.69 14.93 -13.48
C LYS A 143 -9.86 14.59 -12.55
N PRO A 144 -10.47 15.55 -11.85
CA PRO A 144 -11.60 15.30 -10.93
C PRO A 144 -12.76 14.56 -11.59
N GLU A 145 -12.98 14.82 -12.87
CA GLU A 145 -14.04 14.25 -13.69
C GLU A 145 -13.97 12.72 -13.76
N TRP A 146 -12.78 12.14 -13.65
CA TRP A 146 -12.62 10.68 -13.66
C TRP A 146 -13.19 10.02 -12.40
N PHE A 147 -13.32 10.77 -11.30
CA PHE A 147 -13.77 10.25 -10.01
C PHE A 147 -15.28 10.47 -9.76
N ASP A 148 -15.98 11.04 -10.75
CA ASP A 148 -17.43 11.24 -10.69
C ASP A 148 -18.14 10.02 -11.29
N VAL A 149 -18.99 9.37 -10.49
CA VAL A 149 -19.71 8.14 -10.87
C VAL A 149 -20.70 8.38 -12.01
N GLU A 150 -21.19 9.61 -12.14
CA GLU A 150 -22.15 10.00 -13.18
C GLU A 150 -21.47 10.50 -14.47
N ASN A 151 -20.13 10.43 -14.54
CA ASN A 151 -19.35 10.90 -15.67
C ASN A 151 -18.61 9.74 -16.36
N ASP A 152 -18.80 9.62 -17.68
CA ASP A 152 -18.17 8.57 -18.50
C ASP A 152 -16.68 8.83 -18.81
N LEU A 153 -16.14 9.99 -18.43
CA LEU A 153 -14.74 10.33 -18.69
C LEU A 153 -13.79 9.43 -17.87
N VAL A 154 -12.90 8.73 -18.57
CA VAL A 154 -11.92 7.83 -17.95
C VAL A 154 -10.51 8.08 -18.48
N PRO A 155 -9.46 7.80 -17.69
CA PRO A 155 -8.07 8.02 -18.10
C PRO A 155 -7.66 7.20 -19.33
N GLU A 156 -8.34 6.08 -19.62
CA GLU A 156 -8.03 5.21 -20.77
C GLU A 156 -8.41 5.82 -22.13
N THR A 157 -9.39 6.74 -22.15
CA THR A 157 -9.87 7.39 -23.38
C THR A 157 -9.52 8.87 -23.43
N ASP A 158 -8.87 9.39 -22.39
CA ASP A 158 -8.53 10.80 -22.30
C ASP A 158 -7.42 11.16 -23.31
N PRO A 159 -7.66 12.09 -24.26
CA PRO A 159 -6.67 12.47 -25.26
C PRO A 159 -5.34 12.94 -24.65
N ASP A 160 -5.38 13.61 -23.49
CA ASP A 160 -4.16 14.06 -22.81
C ASP A 160 -3.34 12.89 -22.27
N VAL A 161 -3.93 11.69 -22.14
CA VAL A 161 -3.32 10.45 -21.66
C VAL A 161 -2.91 9.53 -22.81
N VAL A 162 -3.74 9.31 -23.82
CA VAL A 162 -3.40 8.37 -24.90
C VAL A 162 -2.52 8.97 -26.01
N GLY A 163 -2.60 10.29 -26.24
CA GLY A 163 -1.87 10.99 -27.31
C GLY A 163 -2.60 10.95 -28.64
#